data_AF-A0A7C6WIJ4-F1
#
_entry.id   AF-A0A7C6WIJ4-F1
#
_cell.length_a   1.000
_cell.length_b   1.000
_cell.length_c   1.000
_cell.angle_alpha   90.00
_cell.angle_beta   90.00
_cell.angle_gamma   90.00
#
_symmetry.space_group_name_H-M   'P 1'
#
loop_
_entity.id
_entity.type
_entity.pdbx_description
1 polymer ?
#
loop_
_entity_poly.entity_id
_entity_poly.type
_entity_poly.pdbx_seq_one_letter_code
_entity_poly.pdbx_strand_id
1 'polypeptide(L)'
;MALTTNLYENREISWLRFNLRVLKQATHPLVPLLERLNFLAIYGSNLDEFFMVRIGSLSDQSLVMSDKVDEKTNQTATQQIEAVMAYLREHEKDVARVYQFVKNQLKKENIDFVNLKKLDKLDQKKNKKIFNVEIKPLLTVQIIDPHHPFPFLRNNEHYIACSLEDKEKNTKYALISLSNVPKFSIYNINNQYRVVLTTEMISFYLSSLFKKYTIKEQTVLRVTRNADLDPSEELIDEHRDFRDIMKELLKKRRRLGIVRVQVNSKLSEEFLNYFLPKMKVTREQLIVSNNPLDLTIFFDIRKYFSQMLPNHLYQSVPIVQSIDFNQVKPLDYLSKKEMLLAFPYQSSQPLVSLIYACANDPSVVSIKISLYRLASQSRIVSALIYASEMGKEVVCLLELRARFDEQNNIDYSSILEESGCHIIYGMADYKVHSKVMLITRRINNVASYITYIGTGNFNEKTMEQYTDLGYITSDQAVGEDADLLFDGFGMN
;
A
#
# COMPACT_ATOMS: atom_id res chain seq x y z
N MET A 1 -8.51 -38.42 -18.66
CA MET A 1 -9.14 -37.72 -17.53
C MET A 1 -9.27 -36.25 -17.89
N ALA A 2 -10.42 -35.83 -18.44
CA ALA A 2 -10.64 -34.50 -19.00
C ALA A 2 -12.03 -33.99 -18.59
N LEU A 3 -12.22 -33.67 -17.30
CA LEU A 3 -13.56 -33.36 -16.76
C LEU A 3 -13.59 -32.18 -15.76
N THR A 4 -12.62 -31.26 -15.77
CA THR A 4 -12.61 -30.09 -14.86
C THR A 4 -12.12 -28.79 -15.50
N THR A 5 -12.31 -28.60 -16.81
CA THR A 5 -12.04 -27.28 -17.42
C THR A 5 -13.19 -26.31 -17.11
N ASN A 6 -12.88 -25.18 -16.45
CA ASN A 6 -13.75 -24.02 -16.17
C ASN A 6 -14.70 -24.05 -14.95
N LEU A 7 -14.45 -24.87 -13.92
CA LEU A 7 -15.22 -24.76 -12.66
C LEU A 7 -14.81 -23.56 -11.78
N TYR A 8 -13.56 -23.10 -11.91
CA TYR A 8 -12.99 -22.02 -11.09
C TYR A 8 -12.43 -20.92 -12.00
N GLU A 9 -12.50 -19.67 -11.53
CA GLU A 9 -11.79 -18.56 -12.17
C GLU A 9 -10.35 -18.46 -11.66
N ASN A 10 -9.45 -18.02 -12.53
CA ASN A 10 -8.12 -17.61 -12.11
C ASN A 10 -8.24 -16.40 -11.16
N ARG A 11 -7.84 -16.60 -9.90
CA ARG A 11 -7.89 -15.59 -8.83
C ARG A 11 -7.18 -14.30 -9.20
N GLU A 12 -6.07 -14.38 -9.91
CA GLU A 12 -5.24 -13.23 -10.27
C GLU A 12 -5.96 -12.37 -11.32
N ILE A 13 -6.57 -13.02 -12.31
CA ILE A 13 -7.41 -12.34 -13.29
C ILE A 13 -8.67 -11.76 -12.64
N SER A 14 -9.28 -12.49 -11.70
CA SER A 14 -10.43 -12.00 -10.93
C SER A 14 -10.06 -10.73 -10.13
N TRP A 15 -8.88 -10.71 -9.49
CA TRP A 15 -8.37 -9.53 -8.80
C TRP A 15 -8.12 -8.35 -9.76
N LEU A 16 -7.54 -8.59 -10.94
CA LEU A 16 -7.35 -7.53 -11.94
C LEU A 16 -8.67 -6.94 -12.43
N ARG A 17 -9.72 -7.77 -12.60
CA ARG A 17 -11.08 -7.30 -12.92
C ARG A 17 -11.67 -6.45 -11.80
N PHE A 18 -11.44 -6.84 -10.54
CA PHE A 18 -11.80 -6.00 -9.38
C PHE A 18 -11.10 -4.64 -9.45
N ASN A 19 -9.78 -4.61 -9.68
CA ASN A 19 -9.06 -3.35 -9.74
C ASN A 19 -9.49 -2.50 -10.96
N LEU A 20 -9.85 -3.13 -12.09
CA LEU A 20 -10.46 -2.42 -13.22
C LEU A 20 -11.82 -1.80 -12.86
N ARG A 21 -12.61 -2.40 -11.96
CA ARG A 21 -13.82 -1.78 -11.42
C ARG A 21 -13.51 -0.55 -10.57
N VAL A 22 -12.40 -0.54 -9.83
CA VAL A 22 -11.89 0.66 -9.13
C VAL A 22 -11.56 1.75 -10.14
N LEU A 23 -10.82 1.43 -11.21
CA LEU A 23 -10.51 2.39 -12.27
C LEU A 23 -11.78 3.01 -12.90
N LYS A 24 -12.83 2.21 -13.12
CA LYS A 24 -14.11 2.69 -13.67
C LYS A 24 -14.81 3.74 -12.79
N GLN A 25 -14.52 3.80 -11.49
CA GLN A 25 -15.05 4.87 -10.64
C GLN A 25 -14.50 6.25 -11.04
N ALA A 26 -13.29 6.32 -11.62
CA ALA A 26 -12.71 7.56 -12.10
C ALA A 26 -13.43 8.17 -13.31
N THR A 27 -14.35 7.45 -13.97
CA THR A 27 -15.21 7.99 -15.03
C THR A 27 -16.69 8.00 -14.65
N HIS A 28 -17.02 7.60 -13.43
CA HIS A 28 -18.41 7.47 -13.01
C HIS A 28 -19.04 8.88 -12.82
N PRO A 29 -20.24 9.14 -13.38
CA PRO A 29 -20.85 10.48 -13.33
C PRO A 29 -21.10 11.00 -11.91
N LEU A 30 -21.47 10.12 -10.97
CA LEU A 30 -21.74 10.47 -9.57
C LEU A 30 -20.48 10.68 -8.72
N VAL A 31 -19.30 10.36 -9.24
CA VAL A 31 -18.04 10.56 -8.51
C VAL A 31 -17.56 11.99 -8.78
N PRO A 32 -17.36 12.82 -7.74
CA PRO A 32 -16.84 14.18 -7.87
C PRO A 32 -15.46 14.22 -8.52
N LEU A 33 -15.10 15.33 -9.18
CA LEU A 33 -13.92 15.37 -10.04
C LEU A 33 -12.60 15.07 -9.31
N LEU A 34 -12.40 15.64 -8.12
CA LEU A 34 -11.18 15.36 -7.35
C LEU A 34 -11.16 13.94 -6.79
N GLU A 35 -12.33 13.32 -6.59
CA GLU A 35 -12.40 11.91 -6.20
C GLU A 35 -12.07 10.96 -7.34
N ARG A 36 -12.25 11.38 -8.60
CA ARG A 36 -11.77 10.62 -9.77
C ARG A 36 -10.25 10.51 -9.80
N LEU A 37 -9.54 11.57 -9.36
CA LEU A 37 -8.09 11.51 -9.12
C LEU A 37 -7.74 10.50 -8.03
N ASN A 38 -8.53 10.44 -6.96
CA ASN A 38 -8.38 9.45 -5.90
C ASN A 38 -8.47 8.02 -6.46
N PHE A 39 -9.48 7.73 -7.28
CA PHE A 39 -9.65 6.38 -7.86
C PHE A 39 -8.54 5.99 -8.85
N LEU A 40 -7.99 6.95 -9.60
CA LEU A 40 -6.78 6.71 -10.40
C LEU A 40 -5.59 6.31 -9.51
N ALA A 41 -5.40 7.03 -8.39
CA ALA A 41 -4.33 6.75 -7.44
C ALA A 41 -4.51 5.40 -6.73
N ILE A 42 -5.74 5.08 -6.28
CA ILE A 42 -6.08 3.80 -5.65
C ILE A 42 -5.82 2.65 -6.63
N TYR A 43 -6.24 2.78 -7.90
CA TYR A 43 -5.97 1.76 -8.91
C TYR A 43 -4.47 1.46 -9.05
N GLY A 44 -3.64 2.51 -9.15
CA GLY A 44 -2.18 2.37 -9.24
C GLY A 44 -1.56 1.76 -7.98
N SER A 45 -1.95 2.26 -6.80
CA SER A 45 -1.48 1.76 -5.51
C SER A 45 -1.81 0.29 -5.32
N ASN A 46 -3.05 -0.10 -5.59
CA ASN A 46 -3.49 -1.50 -5.52
C ASN A 46 -2.66 -2.38 -6.46
N LEU A 47 -2.42 -1.89 -7.70
CA LEU A 47 -1.68 -2.65 -8.69
C LEU A 47 -0.21 -2.81 -8.28
N ASP A 48 0.41 -1.78 -7.70
CA ASP A 48 1.75 -1.87 -7.15
C ASP A 48 1.83 -2.94 -6.05
N GLU A 49 0.90 -2.93 -5.09
CA GLU A 49 0.83 -3.94 -4.02
C GLU A 49 0.62 -5.36 -4.58
N PHE A 50 -0.28 -5.51 -5.54
CA PHE A 50 -0.53 -6.79 -6.20
C PHE A 50 0.74 -7.34 -6.87
N PHE A 51 1.54 -6.49 -7.52
CA PHE A 51 2.81 -6.93 -8.08
C PHE A 51 3.82 -7.27 -7.00
N MET A 52 3.99 -6.40 -6.01
CA MET A 52 4.96 -6.58 -4.93
C MET A 52 4.71 -7.86 -4.14
N VAL A 53 3.45 -8.17 -3.85
CA VAL A 53 3.07 -9.30 -3.00
C VAL A 53 2.68 -10.50 -3.84
N ARG A 54 1.63 -10.39 -4.65
CA ARG A 54 1.00 -11.56 -5.29
C ARG A 54 1.85 -12.10 -6.45
N ILE A 55 2.30 -11.21 -7.33
CA ILE A 55 3.20 -11.59 -8.43
C ILE A 55 4.61 -11.88 -7.89
N GLY A 56 5.03 -11.22 -6.81
CA GLY A 56 6.21 -11.56 -6.02
C GLY A 56 6.22 -13.04 -5.62
N SER A 57 5.22 -13.49 -4.85
CA SER A 57 5.14 -14.89 -4.41
C SER A 57 5.02 -15.87 -5.58
N LEU A 58 4.29 -15.54 -6.66
CA LEU A 58 4.23 -16.39 -7.86
C LEU A 58 5.59 -16.45 -8.58
N SER A 59 6.35 -15.34 -8.62
CA SER A 59 7.68 -15.31 -9.22
C SER A 59 8.64 -16.19 -8.42
N ASP A 60 8.60 -16.12 -7.09
CA ASP A 60 9.39 -17.00 -6.23
C ASP A 60 9.00 -18.48 -6.42
N GLN A 61 7.70 -18.77 -6.50
CA GLN A 61 7.20 -20.12 -6.78
C GLN A 61 7.67 -20.62 -8.14
N SER A 62 7.68 -19.78 -9.18
CA SER A 62 8.14 -20.17 -10.52
C SER A 62 9.61 -20.61 -10.55
N LEU A 63 10.44 -20.07 -9.65
CA LEU A 63 11.87 -20.38 -9.56
C LEU A 63 12.18 -21.64 -8.74
N VAL A 64 11.33 -21.98 -7.76
CA VAL A 64 11.55 -23.09 -6.83
C VAL A 64 10.70 -24.32 -7.19
N MET A 65 9.52 -24.11 -7.76
CA MET A 65 8.52 -25.13 -8.07
C MET A 65 7.95 -24.92 -9.49
N SER A 66 8.81 -24.85 -10.50
CA SER A 66 8.43 -24.51 -11.89
C SER A 66 7.33 -25.39 -12.46
N ASP A 67 7.35 -26.68 -12.11
CA ASP A 67 6.44 -27.69 -12.66
C ASP A 67 5.17 -27.86 -11.81
N LYS A 68 5.08 -27.19 -10.66
CA LYS A 68 3.89 -27.24 -9.81
C LYS A 68 2.76 -26.48 -10.48
N VAL A 69 1.68 -27.20 -10.74
CA VAL A 69 0.45 -26.69 -11.31
C VAL A 69 -0.53 -26.35 -10.18
N ASP A 70 -1.21 -25.21 -10.28
CA ASP A 70 -2.33 -24.87 -9.40
C ASP A 70 -3.58 -25.67 -9.77
N GLU A 71 -4.19 -26.33 -8.79
CA GLU A 71 -5.30 -27.27 -9.00
C GLU A 71 -6.59 -26.61 -9.52
N LYS A 72 -6.75 -25.30 -9.29
CA LYS A 72 -7.96 -24.57 -9.70
C LYS A 72 -7.86 -24.09 -11.14
N THR A 73 -6.70 -23.60 -11.53
CA THR A 73 -6.43 -23.02 -12.85
C THR A 73 -5.84 -24.01 -13.84
N ASN A 74 -5.26 -25.12 -13.36
CA ASN A 74 -4.39 -26.00 -14.13
C ASN A 74 -3.22 -25.25 -14.79
N GLN A 75 -2.74 -24.17 -14.18
CA GLN A 75 -1.63 -23.35 -14.65
C GLN A 75 -0.43 -23.41 -13.70
N THR A 76 0.78 -23.43 -14.27
CA THR A 76 2.02 -23.18 -13.50
C THR A 76 2.09 -21.72 -13.07
N ALA A 77 2.93 -21.40 -12.08
CA ALA A 77 3.13 -20.02 -11.65
C ALA A 77 3.55 -19.09 -12.81
N THR A 78 4.42 -19.57 -13.70
CA THR A 78 4.83 -18.84 -14.92
C THR A 78 3.64 -18.56 -15.83
N GLN A 79 2.80 -19.55 -16.10
CA GLN A 79 1.60 -19.38 -16.94
C GLN A 79 0.60 -18.39 -16.34
N GLN A 80 0.47 -18.37 -15.00
CA GLN A 80 -0.37 -17.38 -14.32
C GLN A 80 0.19 -15.96 -14.47
N ILE A 81 1.51 -15.78 -14.32
CA ILE A 81 2.18 -14.48 -14.53
C ILE A 81 2.00 -14.03 -15.98
N GLU A 82 2.19 -14.92 -16.96
CA GLU A 82 1.98 -14.62 -18.38
C GLU A 82 0.54 -14.17 -18.67
N ALA A 83 -0.45 -14.84 -18.08
CA ALA A 83 -1.86 -14.47 -18.20
C ALA A 83 -2.13 -13.08 -17.59
N VAL A 84 -1.56 -12.78 -16.43
CA VAL A 84 -1.63 -11.45 -15.78
C VAL A 84 -1.04 -10.37 -16.69
N MET A 85 0.16 -10.60 -17.22
CA MET A 85 0.85 -9.63 -18.08
C MET A 85 0.10 -9.42 -19.41
N ALA A 86 -0.46 -10.47 -19.99
CA ALA A 86 -1.30 -10.38 -21.17
C ALA A 86 -2.57 -9.56 -20.90
N TYR A 87 -3.27 -9.83 -19.79
CA TYR A 87 -4.46 -9.09 -19.38
C TYR A 87 -4.17 -7.60 -19.19
N LEU A 88 -3.07 -7.25 -18.52
CA LEU A 88 -2.67 -5.86 -18.31
C LEU A 88 -2.35 -5.15 -19.62
N ARG A 89 -1.60 -5.78 -20.53
CA ARG A 89 -1.31 -5.22 -21.86
C ARG A 89 -2.58 -4.93 -22.66
N GLU A 90 -3.59 -5.79 -22.56
CA GLU A 90 -4.87 -5.57 -23.23
C GLU A 90 -5.64 -4.36 -22.66
N HIS A 91 -5.57 -4.16 -21.34
CA HIS A 91 -6.34 -3.14 -20.61
C HIS A 91 -5.59 -1.82 -20.38
N GLU A 92 -4.32 -1.71 -20.76
CA GLU A 92 -3.54 -0.47 -20.67
C GLU A 92 -4.20 0.70 -21.43
N LYS A 93 -4.85 0.38 -22.56
CA LYS A 93 -5.64 1.34 -23.34
C LYS A 93 -6.81 1.93 -22.55
N ASP A 94 -7.38 1.17 -21.61
CA ASP A 94 -8.48 1.63 -20.78
C ASP A 94 -7.97 2.59 -19.70
N VAL A 95 -6.82 2.30 -19.08
CA VAL A 95 -6.14 3.23 -18.16
C VAL A 95 -5.83 4.55 -18.84
N ALA A 96 -5.25 4.50 -20.04
CA ALA A 96 -4.97 5.70 -20.83
C ALA A 96 -6.25 6.50 -21.16
N ARG A 97 -7.34 5.83 -21.56
CA ARG A 97 -8.62 6.48 -21.86
C ARG A 97 -9.20 7.17 -20.63
N VAL A 98 -9.19 6.50 -19.48
CA VAL A 98 -9.70 7.05 -18.20
C VAL A 98 -8.85 8.25 -17.77
N TYR A 99 -7.52 8.14 -17.82
CA TYR A 99 -6.64 9.26 -17.52
C TYR A 99 -6.91 10.48 -18.42
N GLN A 100 -7.03 10.28 -19.73
CA GLN A 100 -7.35 11.38 -20.66
C GLN A 100 -8.72 12.00 -20.39
N PHE A 101 -9.72 11.19 -20.04
CA PHE A 101 -11.03 11.69 -19.64
C PHE A 101 -10.92 12.60 -18.41
N VAL A 102 -10.26 12.16 -17.34
CA VAL A 102 -10.11 12.94 -16.10
C VAL A 102 -9.32 14.23 -16.37
N LYS A 103 -8.22 14.15 -17.12
CA LYS A 103 -7.44 15.31 -17.55
C LYS A 103 -8.29 16.36 -18.30
N ASN A 104 -9.17 15.92 -19.20
CA ASN A 104 -10.06 16.82 -19.93
C ASN A 104 -11.12 17.48 -19.02
N GLN A 105 -11.59 16.80 -17.97
CA GLN A 105 -12.50 17.41 -17.01
C GLN A 105 -11.79 18.43 -16.13
N LEU A 106 -10.57 18.13 -15.65
CA LEU A 106 -9.75 19.07 -14.88
C LEU A 106 -9.45 20.35 -15.66
N LYS A 107 -9.24 20.23 -16.97
CA LYS A 107 -9.04 21.38 -17.83
C LYS A 107 -10.21 22.37 -17.82
N LYS A 108 -11.46 21.88 -17.66
CA LYS A 108 -12.65 22.74 -17.54
C LYS A 108 -12.68 23.53 -16.23
N GLU A 109 -12.04 23.01 -15.20
CA GLU A 109 -11.84 23.66 -13.90
C GLU A 109 -10.54 24.48 -13.85
N ASN A 110 -10.00 24.87 -15.01
CA ASN A 110 -8.74 25.62 -15.15
C ASN A 110 -7.49 24.91 -14.61
N ILE A 111 -7.50 23.58 -14.51
CA ILE A 111 -6.34 22.76 -14.13
C ILE A 111 -5.85 22.00 -15.37
N ASP A 112 -4.76 22.45 -15.99
CA ASP A 112 -4.20 21.84 -17.19
C ASP A 112 -2.93 21.02 -16.89
N PHE A 113 -2.93 19.77 -17.33
CA PHE A 113 -1.72 18.94 -17.35
C PHE A 113 -0.94 19.27 -18.62
N VAL A 114 0.15 19.99 -18.44
CA VAL A 114 0.77 20.75 -19.53
C VAL A 114 1.52 19.85 -20.50
N ASN A 115 1.37 20.11 -21.79
CA ASN A 115 2.24 19.51 -22.80
C ASN A 115 3.47 20.42 -23.03
N LEU A 116 4.64 19.99 -22.57
CA LEU A 116 5.89 20.75 -22.66
C LEU A 116 6.33 21.07 -24.10
N LYS A 117 5.84 20.33 -25.10
CA LYS A 117 6.11 20.62 -26.52
C LYS A 117 5.24 21.74 -27.08
N LYS A 118 4.16 22.13 -26.39
CA LYS A 118 3.15 23.11 -26.83
C LYS A 118 2.93 24.19 -25.76
N LEU A 119 4.02 24.77 -25.27
CA LEU A 119 4.00 25.84 -24.28
C LEU A 119 4.00 27.23 -24.91
N ASP A 120 3.27 28.17 -24.31
CA ASP A 120 3.45 29.60 -24.60
C ASP A 120 4.77 30.14 -24.00
N LYS A 121 5.12 31.39 -24.33
CA LYS A 121 6.39 32.00 -23.89
C LYS A 121 6.50 32.13 -22.37
N LEU A 122 5.40 32.36 -21.66
CA LEU A 122 5.40 32.54 -20.21
C LEU A 122 5.59 31.20 -19.51
N ASP A 123 4.82 30.19 -19.94
CA ASP A 123 4.96 28.82 -19.47
C ASP A 123 6.37 28.29 -19.76
N GLN A 124 6.93 28.51 -20.95
CA GLN A 124 8.32 28.12 -21.27
C GLN A 124 9.34 28.73 -20.30
N LYS A 125 9.21 30.03 -20.01
CA LYS A 125 10.13 30.72 -19.08
C LYS A 125 10.00 30.16 -17.66
N LYS A 126 8.77 29.89 -17.21
CA LYS A 126 8.51 29.34 -15.87
C LYS A 126 9.05 27.91 -15.74
N ASN A 127 8.73 27.02 -16.67
CA ASN A 127 9.23 25.64 -16.68
C ASN A 127 10.75 25.57 -16.77
N LYS A 128 11.37 26.41 -17.61
CA LYS A 128 12.84 26.49 -17.70
C LYS A 128 13.46 26.95 -16.40
N LYS A 129 12.82 27.87 -15.65
CA LYS A 129 13.30 28.29 -14.34
C LYS A 129 13.19 27.15 -13.31
N ILE A 130 12.03 26.51 -13.21
CA ILE A 130 11.80 25.36 -12.31
C ILE A 130 12.84 24.27 -12.61
N PHE A 131 13.02 23.91 -13.88
CA PHE A 131 14.00 22.90 -14.27
C PHE A 131 15.43 23.28 -13.85
N ASN A 132 15.91 24.50 -14.15
CA ASN A 132 17.31 24.84 -13.89
C ASN A 132 17.62 25.12 -12.41
N VAL A 133 16.65 25.62 -11.65
CA VAL A 133 16.85 26.08 -10.26
C VAL A 133 16.44 25.02 -9.25
N GLU A 134 15.35 24.30 -9.48
CA GLU A 134 14.74 23.40 -8.50
C GLU A 134 15.03 21.92 -8.81
N ILE A 135 14.97 21.51 -10.09
CA ILE A 135 15.08 20.10 -10.48
C ILE A 135 16.52 19.70 -10.79
N LYS A 136 17.16 20.38 -11.75
CA LYS A 136 18.47 20.02 -12.29
C LYS A 136 19.58 19.86 -11.23
N PRO A 137 19.68 20.72 -10.20
CA PRO A 137 20.72 20.56 -9.17
C PRO A 137 20.59 19.28 -8.34
N LEU A 138 19.38 18.69 -8.28
CA LEU A 138 19.08 17.49 -7.50
C LEU A 138 19.22 16.20 -8.34
N LEU A 139 19.49 16.30 -9.64
CA LEU A 139 19.61 15.15 -10.53
C LEU A 139 20.98 14.49 -10.42
N THR A 140 20.97 13.19 -10.19
CA THR A 140 22.16 12.34 -10.30
C THR A 140 22.15 11.66 -11.66
N VAL A 141 23.09 12.06 -12.53
CA VAL A 141 23.29 11.49 -13.86
C VAL A 141 24.46 10.51 -13.82
N GLN A 142 24.23 9.29 -14.29
CA GLN A 142 25.26 8.25 -14.35
C GLN A 142 25.39 7.71 -15.78
N ILE A 143 26.58 7.82 -16.37
CA ILE A 143 26.93 7.08 -17.59
C ILE A 143 27.37 5.69 -17.15
N ILE A 144 26.85 4.65 -17.81
CA ILE A 144 27.11 3.26 -17.47
C ILE A 144 28.35 2.80 -18.24
N ASP A 145 29.40 2.44 -17.52
CA ASP A 145 30.68 1.95 -18.05
C ASP A 145 31.34 0.96 -17.06
N PRO A 146 32.49 0.33 -17.38
CA PRO A 146 33.15 -0.63 -16.48
C PRO A 146 33.53 -0.08 -15.09
N HIS A 147 33.77 1.24 -14.96
CA HIS A 147 34.10 1.90 -13.70
C HIS A 147 32.84 2.42 -12.98
N HIS A 148 31.75 2.64 -13.73
CA HIS A 148 30.45 3.10 -13.22
C HIS A 148 29.35 2.08 -13.59
N PRO A 149 29.27 0.94 -12.87
CA PRO A 149 28.39 -0.16 -13.23
C PRO A 149 26.91 0.19 -13.05
N PHE A 150 26.04 -0.57 -13.73
CA PHE A 150 24.59 -0.40 -13.65
C PHE A 150 24.11 -0.41 -12.18
N PRO A 151 23.42 0.65 -11.71
CA PRO A 151 23.11 0.79 -10.29
C PRO A 151 21.91 -0.08 -9.89
N PHE A 152 21.76 -0.29 -8.59
CA PHE A 152 20.56 -0.91 -8.04
C PHE A 152 19.36 0.04 -8.18
N LEU A 153 18.34 -0.38 -8.92
CA LEU A 153 17.08 0.36 -9.06
C LEU A 153 16.20 0.16 -7.82
N ARG A 154 15.84 1.23 -7.14
CA ARG A 154 14.97 1.21 -5.94
C ARG A 154 13.52 0.90 -6.34
N ASN A 155 12.79 0.28 -5.42
CA ASN A 155 11.40 -0.10 -5.65
C ASN A 155 10.49 1.13 -5.83
N ASN A 156 9.60 1.09 -6.82
CA ASN A 156 8.61 2.12 -7.16
C ASN A 156 9.19 3.52 -7.50
N GLU A 157 10.51 3.62 -7.68
CA GLU A 157 11.22 4.82 -8.08
C GLU A 157 11.29 4.99 -9.60
N HIS A 158 11.36 6.24 -10.05
CA HIS A 158 11.51 6.57 -11.47
C HIS A 158 12.96 6.77 -11.84
N TYR A 159 13.27 6.35 -13.06
CA TYR A 159 14.54 6.62 -13.71
C TYR A 159 14.30 7.09 -15.14
N ILE A 160 15.23 7.83 -15.69
CA ILE A 160 15.32 8.05 -17.13
C ILE A 160 16.52 7.28 -17.65
N ALA A 161 16.26 6.29 -18.50
CA ALA A 161 17.31 5.59 -19.24
C ALA A 161 17.43 6.20 -20.63
N CYS A 162 18.67 6.35 -21.11
CA CYS A 162 18.92 6.86 -22.46
C CYS A 162 20.14 6.20 -23.09
N SER A 163 20.09 6.09 -24.42
CA SER A 163 21.22 5.79 -25.27
C SER A 163 21.75 7.10 -25.86
N LEU A 164 23.05 7.25 -25.80
CA LEU A 164 23.82 8.44 -26.13
C LEU A 164 24.82 8.07 -27.21
N GLU A 165 25.03 8.95 -28.17
CA GLU A 165 26.10 8.84 -29.16
C GLU A 165 27.14 9.93 -28.87
N ASP A 166 28.40 9.54 -28.75
CA ASP A 166 29.51 10.49 -28.67
C ASP A 166 29.99 10.96 -30.05
N LYS A 167 30.98 11.85 -30.09
CA LYS A 167 31.51 12.39 -31.35
C LYS A 167 32.15 11.33 -32.26
N GLU A 168 32.61 10.23 -31.67
CA GLU A 168 33.23 9.10 -32.36
C GLU A 168 32.20 8.07 -32.82
N LYS A 169 30.90 8.37 -32.65
CA LYS A 169 29.75 7.50 -32.94
C LYS A 169 29.70 6.23 -32.07
N ASN A 170 30.33 6.24 -30.89
CA ASN A 170 30.17 5.15 -29.94
C ASN A 170 28.87 5.33 -29.15
N THR A 171 28.10 4.24 -29.04
CA THR A 171 26.91 4.20 -28.18
C THR A 171 27.33 4.07 -26.72
N LYS A 172 26.85 5.00 -25.89
CA LYS A 172 26.92 4.94 -24.43
C LYS A 172 25.52 4.90 -23.85
N TYR A 173 25.39 4.35 -22.65
CA TYR A 173 24.11 4.31 -21.95
C TYR A 173 24.20 5.13 -20.69
N ALA A 174 23.12 5.81 -20.33
CA ALA A 174 23.05 6.57 -19.10
C ALA A 174 21.72 6.37 -18.39
N LEU A 175 21.77 6.52 -17.07
CA LEU A 175 20.64 6.45 -16.18
C LEU A 175 20.60 7.69 -15.31
N ILE A 176 19.40 8.23 -15.09
CA ILE A 176 19.17 9.38 -14.23
C ILE A 176 18.16 8.95 -13.16
N SER A 177 18.53 9.08 -11.89
CA SER A 177 17.62 8.83 -10.77
C SER A 177 16.74 10.04 -10.50
N LEU A 178 15.45 9.80 -10.28
CA LEU A 178 14.48 10.85 -9.94
C LEU A 178 14.05 10.81 -8.46
N SER A 179 14.75 10.05 -7.61
CA SER A 179 14.37 9.89 -6.20
C SER A 179 14.49 11.15 -5.34
N ASN A 180 15.33 12.10 -5.75
CA ASN A 180 15.60 13.33 -4.99
C ASN A 180 14.82 14.54 -5.51
N VAL A 181 13.94 14.36 -6.50
CA VAL A 181 13.17 15.46 -7.10
C VAL A 181 11.69 15.33 -6.77
N PRO A 182 10.94 16.44 -6.66
CA PRO A 182 9.48 16.37 -6.50
C PRO A 182 8.86 15.62 -7.68
N LYS A 183 7.80 14.84 -7.46
CA LYS A 183 7.15 14.03 -8.53
C LYS A 183 6.47 14.89 -9.60
N PHE A 184 6.01 16.08 -9.23
CA PHE A 184 5.36 17.05 -10.10
C PHE A 184 5.59 18.47 -9.59
N SER A 185 5.30 19.47 -10.42
CA SER A 185 5.27 20.88 -10.06
C SER A 185 3.93 21.49 -10.42
N ILE A 186 3.40 22.36 -9.55
CA ILE A 186 2.18 23.13 -9.81
C ILE A 186 2.52 24.63 -9.78
N TYR A 187 2.07 25.36 -10.79
CA TYR A 187 2.10 26.82 -10.79
C TYR A 187 0.83 27.38 -11.43
N ASN A 188 0.54 28.65 -11.16
CA ASN A 188 -0.61 29.35 -11.70
C ASN A 188 -0.15 30.55 -12.55
N ILE A 189 -0.75 30.71 -13.73
CA ILE A 189 -0.65 31.92 -14.55
C ILE A 189 -2.07 32.30 -14.98
N ASN A 190 -2.47 33.55 -14.73
CA ASN A 190 -3.78 34.10 -15.12
C ASN A 190 -4.97 33.23 -14.68
N ASN A 191 -4.94 32.77 -13.43
CA ASN A 191 -5.96 31.89 -12.83
C ASN A 191 -6.10 30.52 -13.51
N GLN A 192 -5.08 30.08 -14.25
CA GLN A 192 -5.00 28.73 -14.78
C GLN A 192 -3.84 27.99 -14.12
N TYR A 193 -4.18 26.88 -13.47
CA TYR A 193 -3.23 25.97 -12.87
C TYR A 193 -2.59 25.10 -13.94
N ARG A 194 -1.29 24.91 -13.78
CA ARG A 194 -0.43 24.13 -14.66
C ARG A 194 0.19 23.03 -13.81
N VAL A 195 -0.18 21.79 -14.10
CA VAL A 195 0.41 20.60 -13.48
C VAL A 195 1.43 20.02 -14.45
N VAL A 196 2.68 19.92 -14.02
CA VAL A 196 3.78 19.40 -14.85
C VAL A 196 4.43 18.23 -14.14
N LEU A 197 4.43 17.08 -14.80
CA LEU A 197 5.09 15.89 -14.28
C LEU A 197 6.60 16.03 -14.42
N THR A 198 7.34 15.74 -13.35
CA THR A 198 8.79 15.91 -13.35
C THR A 198 9.48 14.95 -14.31
N THR A 199 8.93 13.75 -14.48
CA THR A 199 9.37 12.78 -15.50
C THR A 199 9.33 13.39 -16.90
N GLU A 200 8.21 14.02 -17.28
CA GLU A 200 8.06 14.70 -18.56
C GLU A 200 8.99 15.93 -18.67
N MET A 201 9.15 16.70 -17.60
CA MET A 201 10.02 17.88 -17.55
C MET A 201 11.48 17.52 -17.82
N ILE A 202 11.99 16.48 -17.15
CA ILE A 202 13.38 16.06 -17.32
C ILE A 202 13.58 15.44 -18.71
N SER A 203 12.65 14.60 -19.19
CA SER A 203 12.73 14.05 -20.55
C SER A 203 12.73 15.14 -21.64
N PHE A 204 12.00 16.25 -21.43
CA PHE A 204 12.00 17.38 -22.37
C PHE A 204 13.31 18.16 -22.36
N TYR A 205 13.91 18.40 -21.20
CA TYR A 205 15.17 19.13 -21.05
C TYR A 205 16.42 18.24 -21.01
N LEU A 206 16.30 16.94 -21.34
CA LEU A 206 17.36 15.94 -21.21
C LEU A 206 18.65 16.34 -21.95
N SER A 207 18.52 16.93 -23.14
CA SER A 207 19.65 17.39 -23.96
C SER A 207 20.54 18.40 -23.24
N SER A 208 19.99 19.17 -22.30
CA SER A 208 20.76 20.15 -21.51
C SER A 208 21.67 19.51 -20.46
N LEU A 209 21.45 18.24 -20.13
CA LEU A 209 22.26 17.45 -19.21
C LEU A 209 23.46 16.82 -19.93
N PHE A 210 23.29 16.46 -21.21
CA PHE A 210 24.31 15.76 -22.00
C PHE A 210 24.91 16.62 -23.12
N LYS A 211 25.56 17.75 -22.76
CA LYS A 211 26.11 18.69 -23.75
C LYS A 211 27.13 18.09 -24.74
N LYS A 212 27.78 16.99 -24.38
CA LYS A 212 28.82 16.31 -25.19
C LYS A 212 28.30 15.14 -26.02
N TYR A 213 27.02 14.81 -25.90
CA TYR A 213 26.42 13.62 -26.52
C TYR A 213 25.15 13.98 -27.28
N THR A 214 24.83 13.16 -28.29
CA THR A 214 23.53 13.19 -28.97
C THR A 214 22.66 12.09 -28.37
N ILE A 215 21.45 12.44 -27.92
CA ILE A 215 20.50 11.44 -27.39
C ILE A 215 19.87 10.71 -28.58
N LYS A 216 20.04 9.38 -28.65
CA LYS A 216 19.46 8.53 -29.69
C LYS A 216 18.07 8.05 -29.29
N GLU A 217 17.96 7.52 -28.09
CA GLU A 217 16.72 7.01 -27.54
C GLU A 217 16.66 7.32 -26.04
N GLN A 218 15.47 7.58 -25.51
CA GLN A 218 15.24 7.79 -24.08
C GLN A 218 13.90 7.22 -23.66
N THR A 219 13.81 6.82 -22.41
CA THR A 219 12.55 6.40 -21.79
C THR A 219 12.53 6.71 -20.32
N VAL A 220 11.34 7.01 -19.80
CA VAL A 220 11.09 6.96 -18.36
C VAL A 220 10.81 5.51 -18.02
N LEU A 221 11.50 4.98 -17.02
CA LEU A 221 11.26 3.65 -16.49
C LEU A 221 10.93 3.70 -15.00
N ARG A 222 10.11 2.76 -14.56
CA ARG A 222 9.77 2.53 -13.15
C ARG A 222 9.80 1.03 -12.89
N VAL A 223 10.39 0.61 -11.78
CA VAL A 223 10.49 -0.81 -11.42
C VAL A 223 9.70 -1.12 -10.17
N THR A 224 9.05 -2.27 -10.16
CA THR A 224 8.41 -2.84 -8.97
C THR A 224 9.13 -4.13 -8.61
N ARG A 225 9.49 -4.28 -7.34
CA ARG A 225 10.20 -5.43 -6.78
C ARG A 225 9.27 -6.24 -5.89
N ASN A 226 9.58 -7.53 -5.76
CA ASN A 226 8.95 -8.38 -4.77
C ASN A 226 9.21 -7.82 -3.35
N ALA A 227 8.19 -7.87 -2.49
CA ALA A 227 8.21 -7.38 -1.11
C ALA A 227 7.75 -8.44 -0.09
N ASP A 228 7.73 -9.73 -0.47
CA ASP A 228 7.42 -10.83 0.44
C ASP A 228 8.58 -11.01 1.45
N LEU A 229 8.54 -10.24 2.53
CA LEU A 229 9.36 -10.43 3.72
C LEU A 229 8.59 -11.37 4.64
N ASP A 230 9.15 -12.55 4.90
CA ASP A 230 8.68 -13.43 5.97
C ASP A 230 9.42 -13.02 7.27
N PRO A 231 8.72 -12.47 8.29
CA PRO A 231 9.37 -11.99 9.53
C PRO A 231 10.04 -13.10 10.34
N SER A 232 9.69 -14.37 10.09
CA SER A 232 10.28 -15.51 10.80
C SER A 232 11.78 -15.70 10.53
N GLU A 233 12.33 -15.06 9.50
CA GLU A 233 13.77 -15.13 9.20
C GLU A 233 14.61 -14.01 9.87
N GLU A 234 14.00 -12.97 10.46
CA GLU A 234 14.74 -11.92 11.18
C GLU A 234 15.00 -12.25 12.66
N LEU A 235 14.19 -13.14 13.25
CA LEU A 235 14.34 -13.60 14.63
C LEU A 235 14.97 -15.00 14.66
N ILE A 236 16.29 -15.12 14.45
CA ILE A 236 16.97 -16.37 14.81
C ILE A 236 18.40 -16.10 15.31
N ASP A 237 18.53 -16.24 16.63
CA ASP A 237 19.42 -17.14 17.38
C ASP A 237 20.91 -17.21 16.96
N GLU A 238 21.80 -17.06 17.95
CA GLU A 238 23.26 -16.89 17.82
C GLU A 238 24.03 -18.18 17.43
N HIS A 239 23.33 -19.22 16.97
CA HIS A 239 23.91 -20.54 16.67
C HIS A 239 23.47 -21.06 15.30
N ARG A 240 24.03 -20.53 14.19
CA ARG A 240 23.71 -21.02 12.83
C ARG A 240 24.92 -21.43 11.99
N ASP A 241 24.75 -22.54 11.26
CA ASP A 241 25.70 -23.17 10.33
C ASP A 241 25.87 -22.37 9.03
N PHE A 242 27.08 -22.32 8.48
CA PHE A 242 27.47 -21.51 7.31
C PHE A 242 26.67 -21.85 6.04
N ARG A 243 26.16 -23.08 5.94
CA ARG A 243 25.30 -23.54 4.83
C ARG A 243 23.92 -22.87 4.83
N ASP A 244 23.36 -22.61 6.00
CA ASP A 244 22.03 -22.00 6.11
C ASP A 244 22.10 -20.49 5.86
N ILE A 245 23.20 -19.84 6.26
CA ILE A 245 23.54 -18.46 5.87
C ILE A 245 23.61 -18.31 4.34
N MET A 246 24.23 -19.28 3.64
CA MET A 246 24.35 -19.24 2.18
C MET A 246 23.00 -19.46 1.47
N LYS A 247 22.15 -20.36 2.00
CA LYS A 247 20.77 -20.52 1.51
C LYS A 247 19.93 -19.26 1.72
N GLU A 248 20.08 -18.59 2.87
CA GLU A 248 19.41 -17.31 3.15
C GLU A 248 19.91 -16.18 2.25
N LEU A 249 21.20 -16.06 1.99
CA LEU A 249 21.75 -15.06 1.06
C LEU A 249 21.24 -15.26 -0.38
N LEU A 250 21.09 -16.53 -0.81
CA LEU A 250 20.46 -16.88 -2.09
C LEU A 250 18.96 -16.57 -2.09
N LYS A 251 18.24 -16.80 -0.98
CA LYS A 251 16.83 -16.40 -0.81
C LYS A 251 16.66 -14.87 -0.83
N LYS A 252 17.47 -14.10 -0.09
CA LYS A 252 17.45 -12.62 -0.08
C LYS A 252 17.72 -12.03 -1.46
N ARG A 253 18.63 -12.61 -2.25
CA ARG A 253 18.88 -12.20 -3.65
C ARG A 253 17.71 -12.51 -4.60
N ARG A 254 16.92 -13.55 -4.33
CA ARG A 254 15.71 -13.91 -5.10
C ARG A 254 14.52 -13.01 -4.72
N ARG A 255 14.34 -12.72 -3.42
CA ARG A 255 13.20 -11.96 -2.85
C ARG A 255 13.12 -10.47 -3.19
N LEU A 256 14.19 -9.85 -3.70
CA LEU A 256 14.16 -8.47 -4.20
C LEU A 256 14.12 -8.40 -5.73
N GLY A 257 13.81 -9.50 -6.42
CA GLY A 257 13.70 -9.54 -7.88
C GLY A 257 12.73 -8.49 -8.41
N ILE A 258 13.06 -7.90 -9.56
CA ILE A 258 12.12 -7.02 -10.26
C ILE A 258 11.04 -7.91 -10.87
N VAL A 259 9.79 -7.67 -10.47
CA VAL A 259 8.61 -8.41 -10.94
C VAL A 259 7.93 -7.71 -12.11
N ARG A 260 8.12 -6.39 -12.23
CA ARG A 260 7.53 -5.56 -13.28
C ARG A 260 8.44 -4.37 -13.62
N VAL A 261 8.59 -4.11 -14.91
CA VAL A 261 9.19 -2.88 -15.45
C VAL A 261 8.14 -2.14 -16.26
N GLN A 262 7.88 -0.88 -15.92
CA GLN A 262 7.01 0.01 -16.69
C GLN A 262 7.87 1.01 -17.46
N VAL A 263 7.50 1.28 -18.72
CA VAL A 263 8.15 2.28 -19.57
C VAL A 263 7.12 3.14 -20.28
N ASN A 264 7.47 4.40 -20.59
CA ASN A 264 6.54 5.36 -21.18
C ASN A 264 6.47 5.35 -22.72
N SER A 265 7.25 4.49 -23.38
CA SER A 265 7.31 4.38 -24.83
C SER A 265 7.74 2.97 -25.26
N LYS A 266 7.38 2.58 -26.49
CA LYS A 266 7.98 1.39 -27.13
C LYS A 266 9.46 1.66 -27.37
N LEU A 267 10.30 0.65 -27.13
CA LEU A 267 11.76 0.75 -27.17
C LEU A 267 12.32 -0.11 -28.30
N SER A 268 13.46 0.32 -28.84
CA SER A 268 14.20 -0.47 -29.82
C SER A 268 14.74 -1.77 -29.22
N GLU A 269 14.94 -2.76 -30.09
CA GLU A 269 15.55 -4.04 -29.73
C GLU A 269 16.96 -3.87 -29.13
N GLU A 270 17.75 -2.93 -29.66
CA GLU A 270 19.08 -2.60 -29.15
C GLU A 270 19.02 -2.12 -27.70
N PHE A 271 18.10 -1.19 -27.40
CA PHE A 271 17.92 -0.64 -26.06
C PHE A 271 17.48 -1.71 -25.06
N LEU A 272 16.52 -2.56 -25.44
CA LEU A 272 16.03 -3.65 -24.59
C LEU A 272 17.13 -4.69 -24.33
N ASN A 273 17.89 -5.07 -25.35
CA ASN A 273 18.98 -6.04 -25.24
C ASN A 273 20.12 -5.55 -24.33
N TYR A 274 20.28 -4.23 -24.17
CA TYR A 274 21.22 -3.67 -23.20
C TYR A 274 20.66 -3.66 -21.76
N PHE A 275 19.45 -3.10 -21.55
CA PHE A 275 18.94 -2.84 -20.20
C PHE A 275 18.31 -4.07 -19.52
N LEU A 276 17.60 -4.93 -20.26
CA LEU A 276 16.90 -6.09 -19.65
C LEU A 276 17.88 -7.07 -18.96
N PRO A 277 19.03 -7.45 -19.57
CA PRO A 277 19.99 -8.33 -18.88
C PRO A 277 20.61 -7.69 -17.63
N LYS A 278 20.83 -6.36 -17.64
CA LYS A 278 21.36 -5.64 -16.48
C LYS A 278 20.37 -5.60 -15.31
N MET A 279 19.08 -5.53 -15.62
CA MET A 279 17.99 -5.61 -14.64
C MET A 279 17.62 -7.05 -14.26
N LYS A 280 18.11 -8.05 -14.99
CA LYS A 280 17.75 -9.47 -14.86
C LYS A 280 16.25 -9.72 -15.01
N VAL A 281 15.63 -9.04 -15.98
CA VAL A 281 14.21 -9.20 -16.30
C VAL A 281 14.02 -9.67 -17.73
N THR A 282 12.87 -10.29 -18.00
CA THR A 282 12.49 -10.70 -19.36
C THR A 282 11.59 -9.66 -20.03
N ARG A 283 11.31 -9.84 -21.31
CA ARG A 283 10.42 -8.94 -22.08
C ARG A 283 8.98 -9.04 -21.62
N GLU A 284 8.59 -10.21 -21.12
CA GLU A 284 7.24 -10.51 -20.67
C GLU A 284 6.85 -9.67 -19.45
N GLN A 285 7.85 -9.27 -18.64
CA GLN A 285 7.74 -8.40 -17.45
C GLN A 285 7.66 -6.89 -17.77
N LEU A 286 7.79 -6.52 -19.05
CA LEU A 286 7.72 -5.14 -19.51
C LEU A 286 6.27 -4.72 -19.81
N ILE A 287 5.87 -3.55 -19.30
CA ILE A 287 4.60 -2.88 -19.62
C ILE A 287 4.91 -1.52 -20.22
N VAL A 288 4.35 -1.25 -21.40
CA VAL A 288 4.45 0.05 -22.06
C VAL A 288 3.18 0.84 -21.75
N SER A 289 3.31 1.95 -21.05
CA SER A 289 2.20 2.79 -20.59
C SER A 289 2.21 4.17 -21.25
N ASN A 290 1.04 4.62 -21.72
CA ASN A 290 0.86 5.95 -22.34
C ASN A 290 0.29 6.99 -21.35
N ASN A 291 0.37 6.70 -20.06
CA ASN A 291 -0.09 7.51 -18.93
C ASN A 291 1.07 7.60 -17.91
N PRO A 292 0.94 8.42 -16.85
CA PRO A 292 1.98 8.52 -15.83
C PRO A 292 2.27 7.14 -15.21
N LEU A 293 3.53 6.73 -15.15
CA LEU A 293 3.92 5.39 -14.66
C LEU A 293 3.59 5.18 -13.18
N ASP A 294 3.54 6.26 -12.41
CA ASP A 294 3.08 6.31 -11.03
C ASP A 294 1.79 7.11 -10.96
N LEU A 295 0.68 6.40 -10.78
CA LEU A 295 -0.63 7.02 -10.60
C LEU A 295 -0.86 7.49 -9.15
N THR A 296 -0.04 7.07 -8.19
CA THR A 296 -0.18 7.49 -6.77
C THR A 296 0.02 8.98 -6.58
N ILE A 297 0.70 9.65 -7.53
CA ILE A 297 0.84 11.12 -7.58
C ILE A 297 -0.50 11.85 -7.50
N PHE A 298 -1.60 11.20 -7.94
CA PHE A 298 -2.91 11.82 -7.94
C PHE A 298 -3.51 11.97 -6.54
N PHE A 299 -3.02 11.24 -5.52
CA PHE A 299 -3.35 11.52 -4.12
C PHE A 299 -2.90 12.93 -3.72
N ASP A 300 -1.65 13.27 -4.03
CA ASP A 300 -1.06 14.57 -3.70
C ASP A 300 -1.67 15.71 -4.53
N ILE A 301 -1.94 15.47 -5.82
CA ILE A 301 -2.60 16.44 -6.68
C ILE A 301 -4.03 16.70 -6.19
N ARG A 302 -4.79 15.65 -5.84
CA ARG A 302 -6.11 15.78 -5.20
C ARG A 302 -6.01 16.61 -3.92
N LYS A 303 -5.05 16.29 -3.05
CA LYS A 303 -4.83 17.01 -1.78
C LYS A 303 -4.57 18.49 -2.02
N TYR A 304 -3.73 18.84 -2.98
CA TYR A 304 -3.42 20.23 -3.34
C TYR A 304 -4.67 21.03 -3.72
N PHE A 305 -5.55 20.46 -4.55
CA PHE A 305 -6.75 21.15 -5.02
C PHE A 305 -7.96 21.04 -4.08
N SER A 306 -7.91 20.21 -3.04
CA SER A 306 -9.05 19.92 -2.16
C SER A 306 -9.68 21.18 -1.53
N GLN A 307 -8.85 22.09 -1.01
CA GLN A 307 -9.32 23.34 -0.41
C GLN A 307 -9.85 24.36 -1.43
N MET A 308 -9.33 24.29 -2.66
CA MET A 308 -9.66 25.21 -3.74
C MET A 308 -10.95 24.84 -4.47
N LEU A 309 -11.27 23.54 -4.49
CA LEU A 309 -12.39 22.96 -5.22
C LEU A 309 -13.21 22.04 -4.29
N PRO A 310 -13.76 22.55 -3.18
CA PRO A 310 -14.47 21.73 -2.18
C PRO A 310 -15.72 21.04 -2.75
N ASN A 311 -16.39 21.68 -3.72
CA ASN A 311 -17.55 21.11 -4.41
C ASN A 311 -17.23 19.90 -5.31
N HIS A 312 -15.93 19.63 -5.55
CA HIS A 312 -15.45 18.49 -6.33
C HIS A 312 -14.95 17.34 -5.44
N LEU A 313 -15.29 17.36 -4.16
CA LEU A 313 -15.08 16.28 -3.19
C LEU A 313 -16.43 15.66 -2.81
N TYR A 314 -16.39 14.46 -2.21
CA TYR A 314 -17.59 13.96 -1.55
C TYR A 314 -17.98 14.90 -0.40
N GLN A 315 -19.29 15.12 -0.24
CA GLN A 315 -19.78 15.75 0.97
C GLN A 315 -19.44 14.86 2.17
N SER A 316 -18.90 15.47 3.22
CA SER A 316 -18.61 14.75 4.47
C SER A 316 -19.93 14.24 5.05
N VAL A 317 -20.04 12.92 5.23
CA VAL A 317 -21.14 12.32 5.98
C VAL A 317 -20.78 12.44 7.46
N PRO A 318 -21.57 13.15 8.27
CA PRO A 318 -21.26 13.30 9.68
C PRO A 318 -21.29 11.93 10.37
N ILE A 319 -20.25 11.63 11.13
CA ILE A 319 -20.17 10.41 11.92
C ILE A 319 -21.24 10.49 13.01
N VAL A 320 -22.09 9.46 13.10
CA VAL A 320 -23.13 9.37 14.12
C VAL A 320 -22.51 8.85 15.41
N GLN A 321 -22.68 9.61 16.50
CA GLN A 321 -22.38 9.10 17.82
C GLN A 321 -23.62 8.36 18.35
N SER A 322 -23.60 7.02 18.28
CA SER A 322 -24.74 6.18 18.64
C SER A 322 -25.15 6.32 20.11
N ILE A 323 -24.16 6.53 20.98
CA ILE A 323 -24.34 6.68 22.42
C ILE A 323 -23.26 7.59 22.99
N ASP A 324 -23.63 8.45 23.93
CA ASP A 324 -22.69 9.25 24.71
C ASP A 324 -22.48 8.64 26.09
N PHE A 325 -21.36 7.94 26.24
CA PHE A 325 -20.99 7.31 27.50
C PHE A 325 -20.52 8.29 28.58
N ASN A 326 -20.46 9.59 28.30
CA ASN A 326 -20.35 10.61 29.33
C ASN A 326 -21.68 10.83 30.08
N GLN A 327 -22.82 10.50 29.45
CA GLN A 327 -24.15 10.68 30.02
C GLN A 327 -24.74 9.37 30.54
N VAL A 328 -24.34 8.24 29.94
CA VAL A 328 -24.82 6.91 30.31
C VAL A 328 -23.62 6.06 30.72
N LYS A 329 -23.70 5.40 31.89
CA LYS A 329 -22.64 4.49 32.34
C LYS A 329 -22.55 3.27 31.39
N PRO A 330 -21.39 3.00 30.76
CA PRO A 330 -21.26 1.93 29.77
C PRO A 330 -21.66 0.56 30.28
N LEU A 331 -21.20 0.21 31.49
CA LEU A 331 -21.42 -1.11 32.09
C LEU A 331 -22.90 -1.35 32.44
N ASP A 332 -23.59 -0.32 32.93
CA ASP A 332 -25.04 -0.38 33.21
C ASP A 332 -25.84 -0.53 31.91
N TYR A 333 -25.42 0.16 30.85
CA TYR A 333 -26.05 0.03 29.53
C TYR A 333 -25.88 -1.40 28.99
N LEU A 334 -24.65 -1.90 28.96
CA LEU A 334 -24.30 -3.21 28.39
C LEU A 334 -24.88 -4.37 29.20
N SER A 335 -25.18 -4.18 30.49
CA SER A 335 -25.90 -5.18 31.28
C SER A 335 -27.36 -5.41 30.84
N LYS A 336 -27.94 -4.47 30.08
CA LYS A 336 -29.35 -4.48 29.67
C LYS A 336 -29.55 -4.56 28.16
N LYS A 337 -28.58 -4.11 27.39
CA LYS A 337 -28.67 -3.96 25.94
C LYS A 337 -27.34 -4.30 25.28
N GLU A 338 -27.44 -4.91 24.12
CA GLU A 338 -26.30 -5.11 23.24
C GLU A 338 -26.11 -3.89 22.33
N MET A 339 -24.94 -3.79 21.70
CA MET A 339 -24.61 -2.68 20.81
C MET A 339 -23.99 -3.19 19.52
N LEU A 340 -24.52 -2.74 18.39
CA LEU A 340 -23.91 -2.93 17.08
C LEU A 340 -23.43 -1.58 16.54
N LEU A 341 -22.14 -1.48 16.25
CA LEU A 341 -21.47 -0.34 15.65
C LEU A 341 -21.18 -0.64 14.17
N ALA A 342 -21.55 0.26 13.28
CA ALA A 342 -21.33 0.19 11.84
C ALA A 342 -20.38 1.31 11.42
N PHE A 343 -19.14 0.96 11.17
CA PHE A 343 -18.10 1.85 10.66
C PHE A 343 -18.23 1.99 9.13
N PRO A 344 -17.88 3.15 8.53
CA PRO A 344 -17.45 4.41 9.14
C PRO A 344 -18.62 5.31 9.58
N TYR A 345 -19.86 4.83 9.50
CA TYR A 345 -21.06 5.63 9.76
C TYR A 345 -21.22 6.01 11.23
N GLN A 346 -20.72 5.17 12.14
CA GLN A 346 -20.76 5.36 13.59
C GLN A 346 -19.36 5.54 14.17
N SER A 347 -19.25 6.36 15.21
CA SER A 347 -17.98 6.67 15.87
C SER A 347 -17.41 5.47 16.61
N SER A 348 -16.08 5.35 16.64
CA SER A 348 -15.35 4.39 17.49
C SER A 348 -15.19 4.88 18.94
N GLN A 349 -15.58 6.13 19.23
CA GLN A 349 -15.49 6.71 20.57
C GLN A 349 -16.23 5.91 21.65
N PRO A 350 -17.42 5.30 21.43
CA PRO A 350 -18.05 4.45 22.43
C PRO A 350 -17.18 3.27 22.86
N LEU A 351 -16.44 2.66 21.94
CA LEU A 351 -15.51 1.56 22.25
C LEU A 351 -14.35 2.04 23.11
N VAL A 352 -13.72 3.16 22.74
CA VAL A 352 -12.62 3.75 23.53
C VAL A 352 -13.10 4.16 24.93
N SER A 353 -14.28 4.77 25.02
CA SER A 353 -14.88 5.20 26.29
C SER A 353 -15.25 4.01 27.18
N LEU A 354 -15.67 2.88 26.59
CA LEU A 354 -15.91 1.64 27.31
C LEU A 354 -14.63 1.12 27.97
N ILE A 355 -13.49 1.10 27.26
CA ILE A 355 -12.21 0.65 27.83
C ILE A 355 -11.80 1.53 29.02
N TYR A 356 -11.90 2.86 28.90
CA TYR A 356 -11.63 3.78 30.01
C TYR A 356 -12.58 3.59 31.20
N ALA A 357 -13.87 3.33 30.95
CA ALA A 357 -14.81 3.05 32.03
C ALA A 357 -14.47 1.73 32.74
N CYS A 358 -14.08 0.70 31.99
CA CYS A 358 -13.67 -0.58 32.54
C CYS A 358 -12.35 -0.50 33.33
N ALA A 359 -11.41 0.33 32.88
CA ALA A 359 -10.17 0.62 33.62
C ALA A 359 -10.45 1.18 35.02
N ASN A 360 -11.49 2.00 35.16
CA ASN A 360 -11.86 2.65 36.42
C ASN A 360 -12.82 1.84 37.30
N ASP A 361 -13.45 0.78 36.78
CA ASP A 361 -14.45 0.02 37.53
C ASP A 361 -13.79 -1.07 38.40
N PRO A 362 -13.99 -1.07 39.73
CA PRO A 362 -13.38 -2.07 40.62
C PRO A 362 -13.81 -3.53 40.36
N SER A 363 -14.97 -3.75 39.74
CA SER A 363 -15.46 -5.08 39.38
C SER A 363 -14.73 -5.69 38.18
N VAL A 364 -14.08 -4.87 37.34
CA VAL A 364 -13.31 -5.35 36.20
C VAL A 364 -11.96 -5.89 36.69
N VAL A 365 -11.65 -7.12 36.26
CA VAL A 365 -10.42 -7.84 36.62
C VAL A 365 -9.41 -7.80 35.49
N SER A 366 -9.84 -8.12 34.26
CA SER A 366 -8.94 -8.24 33.11
C SER A 366 -9.56 -7.74 31.80
N ILE A 367 -8.69 -7.39 30.86
CA ILE A 367 -9.01 -7.02 29.48
C ILE A 367 -8.07 -7.81 28.55
N LYS A 368 -8.62 -8.74 27.77
CA LYS A 368 -7.89 -9.49 26.73
C LYS A 368 -8.28 -8.93 25.34
N ILE A 369 -7.32 -8.68 24.44
CA ILE A 369 -7.60 -8.10 23.11
C ILE A 369 -6.67 -8.65 22.01
N SER A 370 -7.21 -8.90 20.82
CA SER A 370 -6.42 -9.28 19.63
C SER A 370 -6.08 -8.05 18.77
N LEU A 371 -4.79 -7.73 18.62
CA LEU A 371 -4.28 -6.58 17.90
C LEU A 371 -3.52 -7.04 16.64
N TYR A 372 -4.06 -6.70 15.46
CA TYR A 372 -3.52 -7.14 14.17
C TYR A 372 -2.70 -6.04 13.47
N ARG A 373 -3.04 -4.76 13.66
CA ARG A 373 -2.37 -3.58 13.10
C ARG A 373 -2.66 -2.36 13.96
N LEU A 374 -1.62 -1.67 14.43
CA LEU A 374 -1.79 -0.47 15.25
C LEU A 374 -1.57 0.80 14.42
N ALA A 375 -2.44 1.78 14.59
CA ALA A 375 -2.22 3.12 14.04
C ALA A 375 -1.06 3.78 14.79
N SER A 376 -0.24 4.60 14.12
CA SER A 376 0.93 5.28 14.71
C SER A 376 0.60 6.17 15.93
N GLN A 377 -0.68 6.48 16.17
CA GLN A 377 -1.20 7.07 17.40
C GLN A 377 -2.58 6.44 17.72
N SER A 378 -2.61 5.28 18.37
CA SER A 378 -3.85 4.57 18.68
C SER A 378 -4.40 4.94 20.06
N ARG A 379 -5.64 5.45 20.11
CA ARG A 379 -6.35 5.74 21.37
C ARG A 379 -6.73 4.46 22.10
N ILE A 380 -6.95 3.37 21.37
CA ILE A 380 -7.19 2.05 21.95
C ILE A 380 -5.97 1.61 22.76
N VAL A 381 -4.76 1.73 22.19
CA VAL A 381 -3.51 1.41 22.91
C VAL A 381 -3.36 2.28 24.16
N SER A 382 -3.58 3.59 24.05
CA SER A 382 -3.53 4.48 25.22
C SER A 382 -4.54 4.10 26.31
N ALA A 383 -5.74 3.63 25.93
CA ALA A 383 -6.74 3.17 26.88
C ALA A 383 -6.36 1.85 27.55
N LEU A 384 -5.68 0.94 26.84
CA LEU A 384 -5.16 -0.32 27.38
C LEU A 384 -4.01 -0.08 28.36
N ILE A 385 -3.06 0.80 28.01
CA ILE A 385 -1.98 1.24 28.91
C ILE A 385 -2.57 1.77 30.21
N TYR A 386 -3.55 2.68 30.11
CA TYR A 386 -4.22 3.23 31.29
C TYR A 386 -4.93 2.15 32.12
N ALA A 387 -5.55 1.15 31.49
CA ALA A 387 -6.15 0.03 32.22
C ALA A 387 -5.11 -0.78 33.01
N SER A 388 -3.94 -1.03 32.41
CA SER A 388 -2.81 -1.69 33.09
C SER A 388 -2.32 -0.86 34.30
N GLU A 389 -2.15 0.45 34.11
CA GLU A 389 -1.75 1.38 35.19
C GLU A 389 -2.76 1.43 36.35
N MET A 390 -4.05 1.25 36.05
CA MET A 390 -5.12 1.13 37.07
C MET A 390 -5.19 -0.26 37.73
N GLY A 391 -4.23 -1.14 37.45
CA GLY A 391 -4.09 -2.46 38.06
C GLY A 391 -4.98 -3.54 37.45
N LYS A 392 -5.47 -3.34 36.22
CA LYS A 392 -6.20 -4.37 35.47
C LYS A 392 -5.21 -5.30 34.79
N GLU A 393 -5.50 -6.59 34.74
CA GLU A 393 -4.70 -7.53 33.96
C GLU A 393 -5.01 -7.34 32.47
N VAL A 394 -4.08 -6.76 31.72
CA VAL A 394 -4.27 -6.47 30.29
C VAL A 394 -3.44 -7.44 29.46
N VAL A 395 -4.09 -8.23 28.61
CA VAL A 395 -3.46 -9.20 27.71
C VAL A 395 -3.66 -8.79 26.26
N CYS A 396 -2.58 -8.60 25.52
CA CYS A 396 -2.64 -8.23 24.10
C CYS A 396 -2.05 -9.35 23.23
N LEU A 397 -2.89 -9.95 22.39
CA LEU A 397 -2.48 -10.92 21.38
C LEU A 397 -2.05 -10.16 20.10
N LEU A 398 -0.75 -10.11 19.85
CA LEU A 398 -0.15 -9.39 18.72
C LEU A 398 0.24 -10.34 17.57
N GLU A 399 -0.15 -9.96 16.35
CA GLU A 399 0.29 -10.62 15.13
C GLU A 399 1.49 -9.89 14.51
N LEU A 400 2.68 -10.47 14.64
CA LEU A 400 3.91 -9.91 14.05
C LEU A 400 3.96 -10.09 12.52
N ARG A 401 3.13 -10.96 11.93
CA ARG A 401 3.09 -11.19 10.46
C ARG A 401 2.18 -10.23 9.70
N ALA A 402 1.77 -9.13 10.34
CA ALA A 402 0.97 -8.12 9.68
C ALA A 402 1.82 -7.31 8.68
N ARG A 403 1.65 -7.62 7.40
CA ARG A 403 2.40 -7.01 6.28
C ARG A 403 2.26 -5.48 6.26
N PHE A 404 3.39 -4.80 6.06
CA PHE A 404 3.57 -3.34 5.88
C PHE A 404 3.45 -2.48 7.15
N ASP A 405 3.19 -3.07 8.31
CA ASP A 405 3.06 -2.37 9.60
C ASP A 405 4.01 -2.95 10.67
N GLU A 406 5.03 -3.72 10.26
CA GLU A 406 5.89 -4.50 11.15
C GLU A 406 6.62 -3.60 12.15
N GLN A 407 7.19 -2.49 11.69
CA GLN A 407 7.89 -1.54 12.56
C GLN A 407 6.96 -0.93 13.61
N ASN A 408 5.75 -0.54 13.23
CA ASN A 408 4.77 0.02 14.18
C ASN A 408 4.37 -1.03 15.21
N ASN A 409 4.18 -2.29 14.82
CA ASN A 409 3.83 -3.37 15.74
C ASN A 409 4.96 -3.64 16.76
N ILE A 410 6.23 -3.60 16.33
CA ILE A 410 7.40 -3.73 17.21
C ILE A 410 7.51 -2.56 18.20
N ASP A 411 7.32 -1.33 17.72
CA ASP A 411 7.39 -0.14 18.57
C ASP A 411 6.30 -0.18 19.65
N TYR A 412 5.08 -0.61 19.28
CA TYR A 412 3.97 -0.69 20.23
C TYR A 412 4.02 -1.88 21.17
N SER A 413 4.58 -3.04 20.76
CA SER A 413 4.75 -4.17 21.68
C SER A 413 5.63 -3.74 22.86
N SER A 414 6.72 -3.02 22.56
CA SER A 414 7.65 -2.48 23.56
C SER A 414 6.93 -1.53 24.54
N ILE A 415 6.14 -0.57 24.04
CA ILE A 415 5.41 0.38 24.88
C ILE A 415 4.37 -0.31 25.77
N LEU A 416 3.65 -1.31 25.25
CA LEU A 416 2.65 -2.07 26.01
C LEU A 416 3.30 -2.92 27.11
N GLU A 417 4.41 -3.60 26.81
CA GLU A 417 5.17 -4.39 27.79
C GLU A 417 5.73 -3.51 28.91
N GLU A 418 6.33 -2.35 28.57
CA GLU A 418 6.85 -1.38 29.55
C GLU A 418 5.74 -0.84 30.48
N SER A 419 4.50 -0.81 30.00
CA SER A 419 3.33 -0.37 30.76
C SER A 419 2.68 -1.48 31.61
N GLY A 420 3.26 -2.69 31.62
CA GLY A 420 2.76 -3.84 32.40
C GLY A 420 1.71 -4.70 31.71
N CYS A 421 1.41 -4.47 30.42
CA CYS A 421 0.54 -5.35 29.65
C CYS A 421 1.27 -6.66 29.33
N HIS A 422 0.57 -7.78 29.42
CA HIS A 422 1.08 -9.08 28.98
C HIS A 422 0.90 -9.24 27.47
N ILE A 423 2.00 -9.40 26.74
CA ILE A 423 1.96 -9.64 25.29
C ILE A 423 1.99 -11.14 25.01
N ILE A 424 1.08 -11.58 24.14
CA ILE A 424 1.11 -12.92 23.54
C ILE A 424 1.38 -12.73 22.05
N TYR A 425 2.41 -13.38 21.54
CA TYR A 425 2.69 -13.40 20.10
C TYR A 425 1.97 -14.58 19.44
N GLY A 426 1.43 -14.36 18.24
CA GLY A 426 0.78 -15.43 17.47
C GLY A 426 1.71 -16.64 17.20
N MET A 427 1.12 -17.83 17.05
CA MET A 427 1.86 -19.08 16.81
C MET A 427 2.52 -19.11 15.42
N ALA A 428 3.65 -19.82 15.30
CA ALA A 428 4.42 -19.88 14.06
C ALA A 428 3.65 -20.42 12.84
N ASP A 429 2.62 -21.26 13.01
CA ASP A 429 1.88 -21.84 11.89
C ASP A 429 0.46 -21.26 11.72
N TYR A 430 0.03 -20.37 12.62
CA TYR A 430 -1.31 -19.83 12.63
C TYR A 430 -1.31 -18.31 12.53
N LYS A 431 -2.25 -17.79 11.75
CA LYS A 431 -2.47 -16.36 11.64
C LYS A 431 -3.71 -15.96 12.43
N VAL A 432 -3.57 -15.02 13.35
CA VAL A 432 -4.70 -14.52 14.14
C VAL A 432 -5.40 -13.42 13.36
N HIS A 433 -6.57 -13.74 12.78
CA HIS A 433 -7.41 -12.78 12.08
C HIS A 433 -8.72 -12.46 12.81
N SER A 434 -8.96 -13.03 13.99
CA SER A 434 -10.06 -12.60 14.86
C SER A 434 -9.84 -11.16 15.31
N LYS A 435 -10.93 -10.43 15.56
CA LYS A 435 -10.92 -9.10 16.21
C LYS A 435 -11.84 -9.13 17.39
N VAL A 436 -11.32 -9.67 18.47
CA VAL A 436 -12.04 -9.93 19.70
C VAL A 436 -11.41 -9.13 20.83
N MET A 437 -12.24 -8.58 21.69
CA MET A 437 -11.83 -8.06 22.99
C MET A 437 -12.78 -8.63 24.04
N LEU A 438 -12.22 -9.17 25.12
CA LEU A 438 -12.94 -9.72 26.24
C LEU A 438 -12.61 -8.92 27.49
N ILE A 439 -13.64 -8.45 28.19
CA ILE A 439 -13.52 -7.78 29.47
C ILE A 439 -14.17 -8.68 30.53
N THR A 440 -13.37 -9.10 31.51
CA THR A 440 -13.84 -9.98 32.58
C THR A 440 -14.12 -9.18 33.83
N ARG A 441 -15.33 -9.36 34.38
CA ARG A 441 -15.83 -8.74 35.59
C ARG A 441 -16.08 -9.79 36.65
N ARG A 442 -15.89 -9.42 37.92
CA ARG A 442 -16.25 -10.24 39.08
C ARG A 442 -17.38 -9.56 39.85
N ILE A 443 -18.58 -10.11 39.75
CA ILE A 443 -19.78 -9.62 40.46
C ILE A 443 -20.25 -10.73 41.40
N ASN A 444 -20.31 -10.48 42.71
CA ASN A 444 -20.72 -11.47 43.71
C ASN A 444 -19.96 -12.81 43.61
N ASN A 445 -18.64 -12.75 43.34
CA ASN A 445 -17.77 -13.91 43.08
C ASN A 445 -18.09 -14.74 41.83
N VAL A 446 -18.93 -14.24 40.93
CA VAL A 446 -19.22 -14.86 39.63
C VAL A 446 -18.55 -14.05 38.54
N ALA A 447 -17.89 -14.74 37.60
CA ALA A 447 -17.33 -14.13 36.41
C ALA A 447 -18.46 -13.72 35.46
N SER A 448 -18.41 -12.49 34.97
CA SER A 448 -19.32 -11.94 33.97
C SER A 448 -18.49 -11.28 32.88
N TYR A 449 -18.92 -11.43 31.63
CA TYR A 449 -18.14 -10.99 30.48
C TYR A 449 -18.79 -9.83 29.74
N ILE A 450 -17.95 -8.99 29.14
CA ILE A 450 -18.34 -8.08 28.06
C ILE A 450 -17.41 -8.37 26.89
N THR A 451 -18.00 -8.77 25.76
CA THR A 451 -17.26 -9.22 24.59
C THR A 451 -17.54 -8.30 23.41
N TYR A 452 -16.47 -7.85 22.76
CA TYR A 452 -16.50 -7.19 21.45
C TYR A 452 -16.08 -8.18 20.37
N ILE A 453 -16.84 -8.23 19.27
CA ILE A 453 -16.52 -8.99 18.06
C ILE A 453 -16.57 -8.06 16.86
N GLY A 454 -15.46 -7.92 16.14
CA GLY A 454 -15.34 -7.05 14.98
C GLY A 454 -15.10 -7.80 13.66
N THR A 455 -15.60 -7.25 12.56
CA THR A 455 -15.17 -7.65 11.20
C THR A 455 -13.86 -6.99 10.80
N GLY A 456 -13.59 -5.79 11.35
CA GLY A 456 -12.43 -4.95 11.06
C GLY A 456 -11.42 -4.87 12.22
N ASN A 457 -10.22 -4.36 11.91
CA ASN A 457 -9.14 -4.17 12.88
C ASN A 457 -9.48 -3.09 13.92
N PHE A 458 -8.86 -3.17 15.11
CA PHE A 458 -8.83 -2.09 16.11
C PHE A 458 -7.90 -0.94 15.69
N ASN A 459 -8.18 -0.35 14.51
CA ASN A 459 -7.42 0.76 13.96
C ASN A 459 -8.40 1.85 13.51
N GLU A 460 -8.37 2.98 14.23
CA GLU A 460 -9.33 4.07 14.07
C GLU A 460 -9.29 4.68 12.67
N LYS A 461 -8.09 4.78 12.08
CA LYS A 461 -7.94 5.29 10.71
C LYS A 461 -8.62 4.37 9.69
N THR A 462 -8.53 3.05 9.89
CA THR A 462 -9.24 2.10 9.02
C THR A 462 -10.74 2.09 9.29
N MET A 463 -11.18 2.27 10.55
CA MET A 463 -12.61 2.39 10.86
C MET A 463 -13.28 3.60 10.18
N GLU A 464 -12.52 4.64 9.82
CA GLU A 464 -13.05 5.79 9.06
C GLU A 464 -13.12 5.55 7.54
N GLN A 465 -12.49 4.49 7.03
CA GLN A 465 -12.34 4.22 5.59
C GLN A 465 -13.04 2.94 5.13
N TYR A 466 -13.06 1.92 5.98
CA TYR A 466 -13.64 0.61 5.70
C TYR A 466 -15.02 0.47 6.31
N THR A 467 -15.86 -0.30 5.63
CA THR A 467 -17.18 -0.67 6.15
C THR A 467 -17.06 -1.91 7.01
N ASP A 468 -17.11 -1.75 8.32
CA ASP A 468 -16.94 -2.80 9.31
C ASP A 468 -18.04 -2.78 10.37
N LEU A 469 -18.29 -3.94 10.98
CA LEU A 469 -19.21 -4.09 12.09
C LEU A 469 -18.44 -4.42 13.37
N GLY A 470 -18.82 -3.77 14.47
CA GLY A 470 -18.37 -4.07 15.82
C GLY A 470 -19.57 -4.39 16.71
N TYR A 471 -19.65 -5.62 17.19
CA TYR A 471 -20.72 -6.09 18.06
C TYR A 471 -20.24 -6.17 19.50
N ILE A 472 -20.98 -5.59 20.44
CA ILE A 472 -20.69 -5.62 21.88
C ILE A 472 -21.86 -6.27 22.61
N THR A 473 -21.57 -7.34 23.34
CA THR A 473 -22.55 -8.10 24.10
C THR A 473 -22.03 -8.42 25.50
N SER A 474 -22.95 -8.63 26.44
CA SER A 474 -22.68 -9.20 27.77
C SER A 474 -23.23 -10.63 27.89
N ASP A 475 -23.52 -11.28 26.76
CA ASP A 475 -23.92 -12.69 26.73
C ASP A 475 -22.78 -13.57 27.28
N GLN A 476 -23.12 -14.36 28.30
CA GLN A 476 -22.16 -15.16 29.04
C GLN A 476 -21.52 -16.24 28.17
N ALA A 477 -22.28 -16.90 27.27
CA ALA A 477 -21.77 -17.96 26.42
C ALA A 477 -20.77 -17.42 25.40
N VAL A 478 -21.04 -16.23 24.85
CA VAL A 478 -20.11 -15.53 23.95
C VAL A 478 -18.82 -15.13 24.68
N GLY A 479 -18.93 -14.74 25.95
CA GLY A 479 -17.79 -14.47 26.81
C GLY A 479 -16.92 -15.70 27.07
N GLU A 480 -17.54 -16.84 27.38
CA GLU A 480 -16.86 -18.11 27.61
C GLU A 480 -16.12 -18.59 26.35
N ASP A 481 -16.75 -18.50 25.17
CA ASP A 481 -16.10 -18.82 23.88
C ASP A 481 -14.90 -17.91 23.60
N ALA A 482 -15.02 -16.61 23.89
CA ALA A 482 -13.92 -15.67 23.73
C ALA A 482 -12.78 -15.93 24.73
N ASP A 483 -13.08 -16.36 25.95
CA ASP A 483 -12.08 -16.71 26.95
C ASP A 483 -11.29 -17.94 26.52
N LEU A 484 -11.98 -18.98 26.06
CA LEU A 484 -11.38 -20.19 25.48
C LEU A 484 -10.45 -19.86 24.30
N LEU A 485 -10.84 -18.89 23.45
CA LEU A 485 -9.99 -18.43 22.36
C LEU A 485 -8.65 -17.88 22.87
N PHE A 486 -8.68 -16.99 23.88
CA PHE A 486 -7.46 -16.39 24.41
C PHE A 486 -6.62 -17.40 25.20
N ASP A 487 -7.25 -18.29 25.96
CA ASP A 487 -6.56 -19.33 26.71
C ASP A 487 -5.84 -20.30 25.76
N GLY A 488 -6.45 -20.63 24.62
CA GLY A 488 -5.82 -21.41 23.56
C GLY A 488 -4.54 -20.79 22.97
N PHE A 489 -4.38 -19.47 23.04
CA PHE A 489 -3.14 -18.79 22.65
C PHE A 489 -2.16 -18.59 23.81
N GLY A 490 -2.64 -18.52 25.06
CA GLY A 490 -1.80 -18.29 26.24
C GLY A 490 -1.20 -19.54 26.87
N MET A 491 -1.77 -20.73 26.67
CA MET A 491 -1.33 -21.99 27.30
C MET A 491 -0.30 -22.80 26.48
N ASN A 492 0.30 -22.23 25.43
CA ASN A 492 1.29 -22.94 24.57
C ASN A 492 2.70 -22.38 24.68
#